data_AF-A0A8X6QE38-F1
#
_entry.id   AF-A0A8X6QE38-F1
#
_cell.length_a   1.000
_cell.length_b   1.000
_cell.length_c   1.000
_cell.angle_alpha   90.00
_cell.angle_beta   90.00
_cell.angle_gamma   90.00
#
_symmetry.space_group_name_H-M   'P 1'
#
loop_
_entity.id
_entity.type
_entity.pdbx_description
1 polymer ?
#
loop_
_entity_poly.entity_id
_entity_poly.type
_entity_poly.pdbx_seq_one_letter_code
_entity_poly.pdbx_strand_id
1 'polypeptide(L)'
;MKTPKFLPVFFHNLSGYDAHIFIKELGYDKKQINLIPNTEEKYISFSKSVSNDFQLRFLDSFKFMPSSLENLIKTLKKDEFKYMKQYFDSEKIDLLLRKGVFPYDYFDSFEKCKDSCLPPISKFYNELNEEAISVEDYNHACRVFNQFNLSNLGEYCDLYVKTDVLLLTDLFENFRKICIQTYKLDPCWYFTTPALSWDAMLLKTKVAIELFTDYDMLLFIENGVRGGISQCCNRYAIANNKYMSNFNPDDEIKYLMYLDANNLYGYAMSKYLPLKDFVWSDNNLTTQDILNLSDESDVGYMLEVDLDYPPDLHDKHSDFPLAPENKPPPNSKEPRLLTTLEPKTKYVLHYSNLKLYLKLG
;
A
#
# COMPACT_ATOMS: atom_id res chain seq x y z
N MET A 1 -21.99 -21.19 5.55
CA MET A 1 -20.57 -20.88 5.28
C MET A 1 -20.07 -21.86 4.22
N LYS A 2 -19.33 -21.38 3.22
CA LYS A 2 -18.75 -22.24 2.18
C LYS A 2 -17.46 -22.85 2.74
N THR A 3 -17.32 -24.17 2.74
CA THR A 3 -16.07 -24.82 3.15
C THR A 3 -14.97 -24.45 2.15
N PRO A 4 -13.83 -23.88 2.60
CA PRO A 4 -12.75 -23.54 1.69
C PRO A 4 -12.18 -24.82 1.07
N LYS A 5 -12.02 -24.82 -0.26
CA LYS A 5 -11.30 -25.85 -1.01
C LYS A 5 -9.78 -25.59 -1.03
N PHE A 6 -9.28 -24.84 -0.05
CA PHE A 6 -7.87 -24.48 0.04
C PHE A 6 -7.43 -24.25 1.49
N LEU A 7 -6.12 -24.40 1.73
CA LEU A 7 -5.44 -23.96 2.96
C LEU A 7 -4.61 -22.71 2.63
N PRO A 8 -4.88 -21.55 3.24
CA PRO A 8 -4.02 -20.39 3.11
C PRO A 8 -2.69 -20.61 3.85
N VAL A 9 -1.57 -20.31 3.19
CA VAL A 9 -0.22 -20.38 3.74
C VAL A 9 0.39 -18.98 3.62
N PHE A 10 0.66 -18.35 4.75
CA PHE A 10 1.16 -16.97 4.78
C PHE A 10 2.68 -16.92 4.91
N PHE A 11 3.29 -16.09 4.06
CA PHE A 11 4.67 -15.65 4.15
C PHE A 11 4.68 -14.13 4.21
N HIS A 12 5.66 -13.54 4.90
CA HIS A 12 5.80 -12.10 4.96
C HIS A 12 6.73 -11.60 3.87
N ASN A 13 6.19 -10.80 2.93
CA ASN A 13 6.88 -10.36 1.72
C ASN A 13 7.26 -11.51 0.76
N LEU A 14 6.35 -12.48 0.65
CA LEU A 14 6.46 -13.63 -0.26
C LEU A 14 6.85 -13.22 -1.68
N SER A 15 6.18 -12.19 -2.20
CA SER A 15 6.32 -11.74 -3.58
C SER A 15 7.69 -11.13 -3.88
N GLY A 16 8.40 -10.67 -2.84
CA GLY A 16 9.71 -10.05 -2.95
C GLY A 16 10.87 -11.03 -2.83
N TYR A 17 10.66 -12.19 -2.20
CA TYR A 17 11.74 -13.13 -1.85
C TYR A 17 11.38 -14.58 -2.19
N ASP A 18 10.59 -15.25 -1.33
CA ASP A 18 10.47 -16.72 -1.34
C ASP A 18 9.72 -17.28 -2.56
N ALA A 19 8.84 -16.48 -3.18
CA ALA A 19 8.03 -16.93 -4.32
C ALA A 19 8.90 -17.43 -5.48
N HIS A 20 10.04 -16.77 -5.73
CA HIS A 20 10.95 -17.13 -6.81
C HIS A 20 11.54 -18.54 -6.62
N ILE A 21 11.89 -18.89 -5.38
CA ILE A 21 12.43 -20.20 -5.02
C ILE A 21 11.33 -21.26 -5.17
N PHE A 22 10.16 -21.03 -4.56
CA PHE A 22 9.09 -22.01 -4.58
C PHE A 22 8.54 -22.26 -5.97
N ILE A 23 8.31 -21.23 -6.78
CA ILE A 23 7.77 -21.39 -8.14
C ILE A 23 8.78 -22.13 -9.02
N LYS A 24 10.08 -21.82 -8.91
CA LYS A 24 11.14 -22.52 -9.65
C LYS A 24 11.15 -24.02 -9.33
N GLU A 25 11.12 -24.38 -8.04
CA GLU A 25 11.19 -25.78 -7.63
C GLU A 25 9.87 -26.54 -7.87
N LEU A 26 8.74 -25.91 -7.57
CA LEU A 26 7.42 -26.52 -7.77
C LEU A 26 7.09 -26.64 -9.27
N GLY A 27 7.64 -25.78 -10.13
CA GLY A 27 7.41 -25.80 -11.57
C GLY A 27 7.88 -27.08 -12.27
N TYR A 28 8.81 -27.83 -11.67
CA TYR A 28 9.23 -29.15 -12.17
C TYR A 28 8.23 -30.27 -11.86
N ASP A 29 7.31 -30.05 -10.92
CA ASP A 29 6.27 -31.03 -10.60
C ASP A 29 5.11 -30.95 -11.60
N LYS A 30 4.80 -32.11 -12.22
CA LYS A 30 3.74 -32.30 -13.21
C LYS A 30 2.33 -31.96 -12.68
N LYS A 31 2.14 -31.78 -11.36
CA LYS A 31 0.88 -31.29 -10.79
C LYS A 31 0.69 -29.79 -11.05
N GLN A 32 -0.51 -29.42 -11.50
CA GLN A 32 -0.87 -28.03 -11.84
C GLN A 32 -0.64 -27.05 -10.68
N ILE A 33 0.24 -26.07 -10.94
CA ILE A 33 0.36 -24.82 -10.19
C ILE A 33 -0.52 -23.79 -10.88
N ASN A 34 -1.29 -23.06 -10.08
CA ASN A 34 -2.04 -21.90 -10.55
C ASN A 34 -1.33 -20.63 -10.09
N LEU A 35 -1.00 -19.74 -11.02
CA LEU A 35 -0.29 -18.49 -10.75
C LEU A 35 -1.23 -17.30 -10.95
N ILE A 36 -1.10 -16.29 -10.10
CA ILE A 36 -1.69 -14.96 -10.29
C ILE A 36 -0.52 -13.98 -10.47
N PRO A 37 -0.09 -13.70 -11.72
CA PRO A 37 1.03 -12.81 -11.97
C PRO A 37 0.65 -11.35 -11.68
N ASN A 38 1.60 -10.57 -11.19
CA ASN A 38 1.53 -9.11 -11.11
C ASN A 38 2.37 -8.47 -12.22
N THR A 39 3.57 -9.00 -12.42
CA THR A 39 4.48 -8.72 -13.53
C THR A 39 5.07 -10.04 -14.02
N GLU A 40 5.95 -10.01 -15.02
CA GLU A 40 6.69 -11.21 -15.46
C GLU A 40 7.54 -11.82 -14.33
N GLU A 41 8.01 -11.01 -13.39
CA GLU A 41 8.89 -11.44 -12.30
C GLU A 41 8.17 -11.58 -10.96
N LYS A 42 7.12 -10.78 -10.70
CA LYS A 42 6.43 -10.74 -9.41
C LYS A 42 5.05 -11.37 -9.51
N TYR A 43 4.72 -12.19 -8.51
CA TYR A 43 3.44 -12.88 -8.41
C TYR A 43 2.64 -12.35 -7.22
N ILE A 44 1.33 -12.15 -7.39
CA ILE A 44 0.44 -11.78 -6.28
C ILE A 44 0.26 -12.98 -5.34
N SER A 45 0.09 -14.17 -5.93
CA SER A 45 -0.10 -15.43 -5.22
C SER A 45 0.12 -16.59 -6.18
N PHE A 46 0.42 -17.76 -5.62
CA PHE A 46 0.38 -19.03 -6.33
C PHE A 46 -0.32 -20.09 -5.48
N SER A 47 -0.89 -21.09 -6.14
CA SER A 47 -1.55 -22.22 -5.49
C SER A 47 -1.06 -23.54 -6.06
N LYS A 48 -0.85 -24.52 -5.18
CA LYS A 48 -0.46 -25.89 -5.53
C LYS A 48 -1.58 -26.86 -5.19
N SER A 49 -2.02 -27.64 -6.17
CA SER A 49 -3.04 -28.69 -5.93
C SER A 49 -2.44 -29.86 -5.16
N VAL A 50 -3.03 -30.19 -4.01
CA VAL A 50 -2.67 -31.37 -3.20
C VAL A 50 -3.51 -32.57 -3.62
N SER A 51 -4.80 -32.34 -3.84
CA SER A 51 -5.77 -33.28 -4.40
C SER A 51 -6.67 -32.57 -5.43
N ASN A 52 -7.58 -33.30 -6.07
CA ASN A 52 -8.47 -32.74 -7.10
C ASN A 52 -9.36 -31.58 -6.58
N ASP A 53 -9.66 -31.57 -5.29
CA ASP A 53 -10.58 -30.60 -4.66
C ASP A 53 -9.91 -29.73 -3.59
N PHE A 54 -8.58 -29.84 -3.41
CA PHE A 54 -7.88 -29.14 -2.34
C PHE A 54 -6.53 -28.58 -2.76
N GLN A 55 -6.29 -27.32 -2.42
CA GLN A 55 -5.10 -26.57 -2.82
C GLN A 55 -4.41 -25.91 -1.62
N LEU A 56 -3.08 -25.86 -1.63
CA LEU A 56 -2.34 -24.91 -0.80
C LEU A 56 -2.32 -23.58 -1.54
N ARG A 57 -2.73 -22.49 -0.89
CA ARG A 57 -2.71 -21.15 -1.45
C ARG A 57 -1.69 -20.31 -0.71
N PHE A 58 -0.62 -19.93 -1.39
CA PHE A 58 0.45 -19.12 -0.83
C PHE A 58 0.09 -17.64 -0.93
N LEU A 59 0.05 -16.97 0.21
CA LEU A 59 -0.39 -15.59 0.38
C LEU A 59 0.72 -14.75 1.00
N ASP A 60 0.77 -13.50 0.59
CA ASP A 60 1.74 -12.53 1.06
C ASP A 60 1.11 -11.62 2.12
N SER A 61 1.51 -11.77 3.38
CA SER A 61 0.99 -10.93 4.47
C SER A 61 1.35 -9.45 4.30
N PHE A 62 2.41 -9.12 3.53
CA PHE A 62 2.79 -7.74 3.23
C PHE A 62 1.77 -7.04 2.33
N LYS A 63 1.01 -7.79 1.51
CA LYS A 63 -0.12 -7.27 0.73
C LYS A 63 -1.33 -6.91 1.59
N PHE A 64 -1.31 -7.32 2.87
CA PHE A 64 -2.32 -6.95 3.85
C PHE A 64 -1.84 -5.84 4.79
N MET A 65 -0.59 -5.97 5.26
CA MET A 65 0.06 -5.09 6.23
C MET A 65 1.43 -4.66 5.68
N PRO A 66 1.51 -3.56 4.90
CA PRO A 66 2.71 -3.17 4.15
C PRO A 66 3.75 -2.47 5.03
N SER A 67 4.28 -3.18 6.01
CA SER A 67 5.38 -2.73 6.88
C SER A 67 6.23 -3.92 7.31
N SER A 68 7.42 -3.67 7.84
CA SER A 68 8.29 -4.74 8.33
C SER A 68 7.64 -5.47 9.51
N LEU A 69 7.90 -6.78 9.64
CA LEU A 69 7.44 -7.57 10.78
C LEU A 69 7.83 -6.90 12.12
N GLU A 70 9.03 -6.33 12.21
CA GLU A 70 9.50 -5.62 13.41
C GLU A 70 8.62 -4.41 13.78
N ASN A 71 8.16 -3.64 12.81
CA ASN A 71 7.27 -2.51 13.08
C ASN A 71 5.85 -2.97 13.40
N LEU A 72 5.38 -4.04 12.76
CA LEU A 72 4.05 -4.57 12.98
C LEU A 72 3.90 -5.20 14.37
N ILE A 73 4.88 -5.97 14.85
CA ILE A 73 4.80 -6.59 16.19
C ILE A 73 4.80 -5.56 17.33
N LYS A 74 5.37 -4.36 17.13
CA LYS A 74 5.33 -3.25 18.11
C LYS A 74 3.90 -2.76 18.37
N THR A 75 2.97 -3.05 17.46
CA THR A 75 1.54 -2.70 17.61
C THR A 75 0.78 -3.67 18.51
N LEU A 76 1.32 -4.87 18.74
CA LEU A 76 0.69 -5.89 19.57
C LEU A 76 1.00 -5.68 21.05
N LYS A 77 0.01 -5.94 21.88
CA LYS A 77 0.18 -6.02 23.33
C LYS A 77 0.68 -7.39 23.75
N LYS A 78 1.33 -7.46 24.92
CA LYS A 78 1.90 -8.71 25.45
C LYS A 78 0.87 -9.84 25.57
N ASP A 79 -0.40 -9.54 25.83
CA ASP A 79 -1.50 -10.52 25.91
C ASP A 79 -1.89 -11.11 24.54
N GLU A 80 -1.60 -10.40 23.45
CA GLU A 80 -1.99 -10.77 22.07
C GLU A 80 -1.05 -11.80 21.42
N PHE A 81 0.10 -12.10 22.04
CA PHE A 81 1.03 -13.16 21.63
C PHE A 81 0.60 -14.54 22.14
N LYS A 82 -0.55 -15.02 21.65
CA LYS A 82 -1.18 -16.27 22.09
C LYS A 82 -0.38 -17.49 21.66
N TYR A 83 0.03 -17.55 20.40
CA TYR A 83 0.74 -18.69 19.82
C TYR A 83 2.17 -18.75 20.34
N MET A 84 2.86 -17.61 20.47
CA MET A 84 4.19 -17.58 21.10
C MET A 84 4.19 -18.23 22.49
N LYS A 85 3.18 -17.93 23.33
CA LYS A 85 3.01 -18.50 24.68
C LYS A 85 2.69 -19.99 24.71
N GLN A 86 2.23 -20.58 23.61
CA GLN A 86 1.98 -22.01 23.53
C GLN A 86 3.26 -22.82 23.31
N TYR A 87 4.29 -22.19 22.73
CA TYR A 87 5.54 -22.86 22.38
C TYR A 87 6.70 -22.55 23.32
N PHE A 88 6.61 -21.48 24.13
CA PHE A 88 7.69 -21.04 25.01
C PHE A 88 7.19 -20.73 26.42
N ASP A 89 8.03 -21.04 27.42
CA ASP A 89 7.76 -20.77 28.83
C ASP A 89 7.71 -19.26 29.14
N SER A 90 6.89 -18.89 30.12
CA SER A 90 6.60 -17.49 30.46
C SER A 90 7.82 -16.68 30.89
N GLU A 91 8.86 -17.31 31.42
CA GLU A 91 10.07 -16.59 31.91
C GLU A 91 10.99 -16.13 30.78
N LYS A 92 10.97 -16.81 29.62
CA LYS A 92 11.89 -16.55 28.50
C LYS A 92 11.22 -15.83 27.34
N ILE A 93 9.88 -15.77 27.34
CA ILE A 93 9.10 -15.22 26.24
C ILE A 93 9.39 -13.74 25.96
N ASP A 94 9.71 -12.95 26.99
CA ASP A 94 9.95 -11.51 26.86
C ASP A 94 11.14 -11.19 25.96
N LEU A 95 12.08 -12.13 25.82
CA LEU A 95 13.19 -12.01 24.88
C LEU A 95 12.75 -12.23 23.42
N LEU A 96 11.64 -12.94 23.20
CA LEU A 96 11.15 -13.34 21.87
C LEU A 96 10.01 -12.44 21.35
N LEU A 97 9.49 -11.51 22.15
CA LEU A 97 8.41 -10.57 21.75
C LEU A 97 8.90 -9.39 20.88
N ARG A 98 10.05 -9.56 20.22
CA ARG A 98 10.62 -8.63 19.25
C ARG A 98 11.27 -9.42 18.13
N LYS A 99 11.51 -8.77 16.98
CA LYS A 99 12.23 -9.40 15.88
C LYS A 99 13.64 -9.76 16.38
N GLY A 100 14.03 -11.01 16.13
CA GLY A 100 15.36 -11.49 16.48
C GLY A 100 16.44 -10.84 15.63
N VAL A 101 17.68 -11.04 16.04
CA VAL A 101 18.87 -10.57 15.34
C VAL A 101 19.58 -11.76 14.72
N PHE A 102 19.99 -11.68 13.47
CA PHE A 102 20.65 -12.78 12.79
C PHE A 102 21.84 -12.31 11.95
N PRO A 103 23.00 -12.99 12.00
CA PRO A 103 24.17 -12.62 11.21
C PRO A 103 24.06 -13.24 9.81
N TYR A 104 23.22 -12.66 8.94
CA TYR A 104 22.93 -13.23 7.61
C TYR A 104 24.18 -13.50 6.78
N ASP A 105 25.08 -12.52 6.69
CA ASP A 105 26.29 -12.60 5.85
C ASP A 105 27.34 -13.58 6.42
N TYR A 106 27.22 -13.96 7.69
CA TYR A 106 28.08 -14.99 8.29
C TYR A 106 27.68 -16.41 7.87
N PHE A 107 26.39 -16.64 7.57
CA PHE A 107 25.85 -17.96 7.21
C PHE A 107 25.97 -18.22 5.70
N ASP A 108 27.21 -18.45 5.25
CA ASP A 108 27.54 -18.81 3.87
C ASP A 108 27.48 -20.33 3.58
N SER A 109 27.36 -21.16 4.62
CA SER A 109 27.41 -22.61 4.53
C SER A 109 26.77 -23.30 5.74
N PHE A 110 26.26 -24.51 5.55
CA PHE A 110 25.67 -25.32 6.63
C PHE A 110 26.68 -25.71 7.73
N GLU A 111 27.98 -25.67 7.44
CA GLU A 111 29.01 -25.95 8.45
C GLU A 111 29.00 -24.92 9.58
N LYS A 112 28.61 -23.67 9.30
CA LYS A 112 28.45 -22.61 10.31
C LYS A 112 27.43 -22.93 11.38
N CYS A 113 26.44 -23.78 11.08
CA CYS A 113 25.48 -24.25 12.08
C CYS A 113 26.15 -25.01 13.23
N LYS A 114 27.36 -25.55 13.04
CA LYS A 114 28.10 -26.30 14.06
C LYS A 114 28.91 -25.39 15.00
N ASP A 115 29.07 -24.11 14.66
CA ASP A 115 29.81 -23.16 15.48
C ASP A 115 29.15 -23.03 16.85
N SER A 116 29.93 -23.17 17.92
CA SER A 116 29.42 -23.26 19.29
C SER A 116 29.16 -21.91 19.96
N CYS A 117 29.36 -20.79 19.26
CA CYS A 117 29.18 -19.45 19.79
C CYS A 117 28.73 -18.47 18.71
N LEU A 118 28.14 -17.35 19.14
CA LEU A 118 27.84 -16.23 18.25
C LEU A 118 29.14 -15.64 17.68
N PRO A 119 29.17 -15.29 16.39
CA PRO A 119 30.33 -14.64 15.80
C PRO A 119 30.48 -13.22 16.38
N PRO A 120 31.66 -12.59 16.26
CA PRO A 120 31.88 -11.22 16.71
C PRO A 120 30.89 -10.23 16.08
N ILE A 121 30.59 -9.13 16.77
CA ILE A 121 29.66 -8.08 16.29
C ILE A 121 29.97 -7.57 14.88
N SER A 122 31.25 -7.57 14.46
CA SER A 122 31.66 -7.18 13.10
C SER A 122 31.14 -8.11 12.00
N LYS A 123 30.68 -9.32 12.34
CA LYS A 123 30.06 -10.30 11.42
C LYS A 123 28.54 -10.19 11.37
N PHE A 124 27.96 -9.21 12.06
CA PHE A 124 26.54 -8.84 11.97
C PHE A 124 26.31 -7.60 11.08
N TYR A 125 27.32 -7.17 10.33
CA TYR A 125 27.12 -6.17 9.28
C TYR A 125 26.12 -6.73 8.26
N ASN A 126 25.21 -5.88 7.79
CA ASN A 126 24.21 -6.23 6.80
C ASN A 126 24.58 -5.57 5.47
N GLU A 127 25.12 -6.34 4.54
CA GLU A 127 25.52 -5.86 3.21
C GLU A 127 24.34 -5.33 2.38
N LEU A 128 23.11 -5.85 2.58
CA LEU A 128 21.94 -5.40 1.83
C LEU A 128 21.52 -3.97 2.20
N ASN A 129 21.72 -3.58 3.45
CA ASN A 129 21.36 -2.25 3.95
C ASN A 129 22.59 -1.36 4.19
N GLU A 130 23.80 -1.89 3.99
CA GLU A 130 25.08 -1.24 4.30
C GLU A 130 25.20 -0.74 5.75
N GLU A 131 24.56 -1.45 6.69
CA GLU A 131 24.43 -1.02 8.09
C GLU A 131 25.08 -1.99 9.08
N ALA A 132 25.77 -1.43 10.07
CA ALA A 132 26.24 -2.18 11.24
C ALA A 132 25.11 -2.31 12.27
N ILE A 133 25.07 -3.44 12.96
CA ILE A 133 24.14 -3.64 14.07
C ILE A 133 24.46 -2.71 15.27
N SER A 134 23.43 -2.35 16.05
CA SER A 134 23.61 -1.71 17.36
C SER A 134 24.25 -2.66 18.38
N VAL A 135 24.97 -2.07 19.35
CA VAL A 135 25.57 -2.84 20.46
C VAL A 135 24.47 -3.46 21.33
N GLU A 136 23.35 -2.78 21.47
CA GLU A 136 22.17 -3.20 22.21
C GLU A 136 21.54 -4.48 21.63
N ASP A 137 21.44 -4.55 20.30
CA ASP A 137 20.86 -5.68 19.59
C ASP A 137 21.81 -6.88 19.57
N TYR A 138 23.12 -6.65 19.41
CA TYR A 138 24.12 -7.72 19.58
C TYR A 138 24.09 -8.30 21.00
N ASN A 139 24.03 -7.44 22.02
CA ASN A 139 23.89 -7.89 23.41
C ASN A 139 22.58 -8.64 23.64
N HIS A 140 21.50 -8.28 22.95
CA HIS A 140 20.25 -9.02 22.98
C HIS A 140 20.41 -10.43 22.38
N ALA A 141 21.07 -10.58 21.22
CA ALA A 141 21.39 -11.88 20.64
C ALA A 141 22.19 -12.76 21.61
N CYS A 142 23.22 -12.21 22.24
CA CYS A 142 24.01 -12.90 23.28
C CYS A 142 23.15 -13.37 24.45
N ARG A 143 22.22 -12.52 24.94
CA ARG A 143 21.28 -12.90 26.00
C ARG A 143 20.36 -14.04 25.57
N VAL A 144 19.83 -14.00 24.35
CA VAL A 144 18.98 -15.08 23.80
C VAL A 144 19.77 -16.39 23.74
N PHE A 145 20.97 -16.37 23.16
CA PHE A 145 21.82 -17.56 23.03
C PHE A 145 22.10 -18.21 24.39
N ASN A 146 22.46 -17.40 25.39
CA ASN A 146 22.76 -17.89 26.74
C ASN A 146 21.50 -18.35 27.50
N GLN A 147 20.41 -17.57 27.49
CA GLN A 147 19.21 -17.86 28.28
C GLN A 147 18.46 -19.11 27.78
N PHE A 148 18.56 -19.40 26.47
CA PHE A 148 18.00 -20.61 25.87
C PHE A 148 18.98 -21.80 25.92
N ASN A 149 20.18 -21.64 26.50
CA ASN A 149 21.22 -22.67 26.60
C ASN A 149 21.54 -23.30 25.24
N LEU A 150 21.66 -22.48 24.19
CA LEU A 150 21.90 -22.96 22.84
C LEU A 150 23.35 -23.42 22.71
N SER A 151 23.55 -24.59 22.10
CA SER A 151 24.87 -25.22 22.00
C SER A 151 25.62 -24.81 20.73
N ASN A 152 24.89 -24.37 19.71
CA ASN A 152 25.45 -24.03 18.41
C ASN A 152 24.56 -23.06 17.64
N LEU A 153 25.10 -22.53 16.54
CA LEU A 153 24.42 -21.59 15.66
C LEU A 153 23.25 -22.20 14.88
N GLY A 154 23.21 -23.53 14.68
CA GLY A 154 22.06 -24.23 14.10
C GLY A 154 20.83 -24.13 14.99
N GLU A 155 20.97 -24.40 16.29
CA GLU A 155 19.90 -24.24 17.28
C GLU A 155 19.44 -22.78 17.39
N TYR A 156 20.37 -21.83 17.26
CA TYR A 156 20.03 -20.39 17.20
C TYR A 156 19.21 -20.04 15.95
N CYS A 157 19.57 -20.60 14.80
CA CYS A 157 18.81 -20.44 13.56
C CYS A 157 17.39 -21.03 13.68
N ASP A 158 17.25 -22.24 14.22
CA ASP A 158 15.95 -22.88 14.44
C ASP A 158 15.06 -22.03 15.37
N LEU A 159 15.64 -21.52 16.47
CA LEU A 159 14.93 -20.62 17.37
C LEU A 159 14.52 -19.32 16.67
N TYR A 160 15.42 -18.72 15.89
CA TYR A 160 15.17 -17.50 15.12
C TYR A 160 14.00 -17.67 14.15
N VAL A 161 14.07 -18.69 13.28
CA VAL A 161 13.04 -18.96 12.26
C VAL A 161 11.70 -19.29 12.91
N LYS A 162 11.71 -20.14 13.95
CA LYS A 162 10.48 -20.49 14.69
C LYS A 162 9.85 -19.26 15.34
N THR A 163 10.66 -18.37 15.91
CA THR A 163 10.18 -17.12 16.52
C THR A 163 9.55 -16.21 15.48
N ASP A 164 10.20 -15.99 14.33
CA ASP A 164 9.65 -15.14 13.25
C ASP A 164 8.32 -15.69 12.70
N VAL A 165 8.18 -17.02 12.55
CA VAL A 165 6.91 -17.65 12.14
C VAL A 165 5.81 -17.45 13.19
N LEU A 166 6.14 -17.60 14.48
CA LEU A 166 5.15 -17.42 15.55
C LEU A 166 4.74 -15.95 15.72
N LEU A 167 5.69 -15.01 15.60
CA LEU A 167 5.41 -13.57 15.57
C LEU A 167 4.44 -13.22 14.44
N LEU A 168 4.69 -13.72 13.23
CA LEU A 168 3.80 -13.51 12.10
C LEU A 168 2.42 -14.16 12.34
N THR A 169 2.38 -15.34 12.94
CA THR A 169 1.13 -16.04 13.26
C THR A 169 0.28 -15.23 14.23
N ASP A 170 0.87 -14.78 15.35
CA ASP A 170 0.18 -13.94 16.33
C ASP A 170 -0.31 -12.63 15.69
N LEU A 171 0.54 -11.96 14.92
CA LEU A 171 0.18 -10.74 14.21
C LEU A 171 -1.00 -10.94 13.25
N PHE A 172 -0.92 -11.95 12.37
CA PHE A 172 -1.93 -12.15 11.34
C PHE A 172 -3.26 -12.65 11.93
N GLU A 173 -3.22 -13.47 12.98
CA GLU A 173 -4.43 -13.93 13.66
C GLU A 173 -5.13 -12.78 14.42
N ASN A 174 -4.38 -11.84 15.01
CA ASN A 174 -4.97 -10.62 15.56
C ASN A 174 -5.60 -9.74 14.46
N PHE A 175 -4.90 -9.53 13.34
CA PHE A 175 -5.44 -8.83 12.17
C PHE A 175 -6.73 -9.50 11.66
N ARG A 176 -6.73 -10.83 11.54
CA ARG A 176 -7.87 -11.65 11.12
C ARG A 176 -9.06 -11.49 12.06
N LYS A 177 -8.83 -11.55 13.37
CA LYS A 177 -9.84 -11.32 14.40
C LYS A 177 -10.48 -9.94 14.26
N ILE A 178 -9.66 -8.89 14.09
CA ILE A 178 -10.15 -7.51 13.90
C ILE A 178 -10.99 -7.42 12.62
N CYS A 179 -10.54 -7.99 11.50
CA CYS A 179 -11.30 -7.96 10.25
C CYS A 179 -12.66 -8.66 10.36
N ILE A 180 -12.70 -9.83 10.99
CA ILE A 180 -13.96 -10.57 11.21
C ILE A 180 -14.88 -9.77 12.15
N GLN A 181 -14.36 -9.13 13.19
CA GLN A 181 -15.17 -8.34 14.12
C GLN A 181 -15.73 -7.08 13.46
N THR A 182 -14.90 -6.35 12.72
CA THR A 182 -15.23 -5.05 12.13
C THR A 182 -16.00 -5.18 10.81
N TYR A 183 -15.51 -6.01 9.89
CA TYR A 183 -16.03 -6.11 8.52
C TYR A 183 -16.89 -7.35 8.29
N LYS A 184 -16.93 -8.31 9.24
CA LYS A 184 -17.59 -9.62 9.05
C LYS A 184 -17.02 -10.43 7.88
N LEU A 185 -15.79 -10.13 7.48
CA LEU A 185 -15.05 -10.79 6.41
C LEU A 185 -13.77 -11.39 6.97
N ASP A 186 -13.44 -12.60 6.53
CA ASP A 186 -12.21 -13.29 6.90
C ASP A 186 -11.12 -12.99 5.85
N PRO A 187 -10.04 -12.26 6.20
CA PRO A 187 -8.99 -11.88 5.25
C PRO A 187 -8.30 -13.08 4.58
N CYS A 188 -8.37 -14.28 5.17
CA CYS A 188 -7.83 -15.51 4.58
C CYS A 188 -8.49 -15.92 3.25
N TRP A 189 -9.63 -15.31 2.88
CA TRP A 189 -10.29 -15.53 1.60
C TRP A 189 -9.78 -14.64 0.47
N TYR A 190 -9.00 -13.61 0.82
CA TYR A 190 -8.55 -12.58 -0.11
C TYR A 190 -7.08 -12.77 -0.44
N PHE A 191 -6.64 -12.11 -1.50
CA PHE A 191 -5.23 -12.05 -1.88
C PHE A 191 -4.55 -10.78 -1.38
N THR A 192 -5.30 -9.69 -1.18
CA THR A 192 -4.77 -8.36 -0.84
C THR A 192 -5.78 -7.56 -0.01
N THR A 193 -5.31 -6.53 0.72
CA THR A 193 -6.18 -5.60 1.45
C THR A 193 -7.14 -4.82 0.53
N PRO A 194 -6.76 -4.31 -0.66
CA PRO A 194 -7.72 -3.65 -1.55
C PRO A 194 -8.95 -4.51 -1.91
N ALA A 195 -8.76 -5.79 -2.19
CA ALA A 195 -9.87 -6.71 -2.47
C ALA A 195 -10.78 -6.90 -1.24
N LEU A 196 -10.17 -7.06 -0.05
CA LEU A 196 -10.91 -7.14 1.21
C LEU A 196 -11.70 -5.84 1.48
N SER A 197 -11.09 -4.69 1.27
CA SER A 197 -11.71 -3.37 1.47
C SER A 197 -12.86 -3.13 0.50
N TRP A 198 -12.74 -3.59 -0.75
CA TRP A 198 -13.80 -3.51 -1.74
C TRP A 198 -15.04 -4.31 -1.31
N ASP A 199 -14.86 -5.58 -0.93
CA ASP A 199 -15.97 -6.40 -0.46
C ASP A 199 -16.54 -5.91 0.88
N ALA A 200 -15.69 -5.36 1.76
CA ALA A 200 -16.15 -4.72 3.00
C ALA A 200 -17.04 -3.51 2.71
N MET A 201 -16.67 -2.69 1.71
CA MET A 201 -17.46 -1.55 1.24
C MET A 201 -18.82 -2.03 0.71
N LEU A 202 -18.83 -2.98 -0.23
CA LEU A 202 -20.08 -3.53 -0.80
C LEU A 202 -20.98 -4.15 0.28
N LEU A 203 -20.39 -4.89 1.23
CA LEU A 203 -21.14 -5.51 2.32
C LEU A 203 -21.77 -4.47 3.24
N LYS A 204 -21.08 -3.35 3.50
CA LYS A 204 -21.54 -2.30 4.41
C LYS A 204 -22.58 -1.38 3.77
N THR A 205 -22.36 -0.96 2.53
CA THR A 205 -23.23 0.00 1.83
C THR A 205 -24.40 -0.68 1.13
N LYS A 206 -24.28 -1.97 0.78
CA LYS A 206 -25.24 -2.71 -0.05
C LYS A 206 -25.46 -2.07 -1.43
N VAL A 207 -24.53 -1.23 -1.87
CA VAL A 207 -24.60 -0.58 -3.17
C VAL A 207 -24.43 -1.61 -4.28
N ALA A 208 -25.19 -1.44 -5.36
CA ALA A 208 -24.97 -2.15 -6.61
C ALA A 208 -24.26 -1.20 -7.57
N ILE A 209 -23.04 -1.56 -7.98
CA ILE A 209 -22.25 -0.81 -8.96
C ILE A 209 -22.38 -1.55 -10.29
N GLU A 210 -22.90 -0.87 -11.30
CA GLU A 210 -22.98 -1.38 -12.65
C GLU A 210 -21.59 -1.35 -13.32
N LEU A 211 -21.30 -2.35 -14.14
CA LEU A 211 -20.10 -2.37 -14.95
C LEU A 211 -20.42 -1.78 -16.34
N PHE A 212 -19.49 -1.01 -16.90
CA PHE A 212 -19.61 -0.60 -18.29
C PHE A 212 -19.66 -1.83 -19.20
N THR A 213 -20.69 -1.88 -20.05
CA THR A 213 -20.85 -2.91 -21.08
C THR A 213 -20.51 -2.40 -22.49
N ASP A 214 -20.50 -1.08 -22.66
CA ASP A 214 -20.06 -0.38 -23.86
C ASP A 214 -18.55 -0.05 -23.75
N TYR A 215 -17.79 -0.47 -24.75
CA TYR A 215 -16.35 -0.24 -24.84
C TYR A 215 -16.01 1.26 -25.01
N ASP A 216 -16.83 2.00 -25.76
CA ASP A 216 -16.57 3.42 -26.01
C ASP A 216 -16.82 4.25 -24.74
N MET A 217 -17.80 3.86 -23.90
CA MET A 217 -18.01 4.49 -22.58
C MET A 217 -16.82 4.26 -21.66
N LEU A 218 -16.26 3.04 -21.66
CA LEU A 218 -15.08 2.74 -20.85
C LEU A 218 -13.90 3.63 -21.26
N LEU A 219 -13.59 3.70 -22.57
CA LEU A 219 -12.52 4.56 -23.08
C LEU A 219 -12.75 6.04 -22.77
N PHE A 220 -14.00 6.51 -22.89
CA PHE A 220 -14.38 7.88 -22.55
C PHE A 220 -14.08 8.20 -21.08
N ILE A 221 -14.48 7.33 -20.16
CA ILE A 221 -14.23 7.51 -18.73
C ILE A 221 -12.74 7.43 -18.41
N GLU A 222 -12.02 6.45 -18.98
CA GLU A 222 -10.56 6.32 -18.82
C GLU A 222 -9.82 7.58 -19.28
N ASN A 223 -10.24 8.17 -20.41
CA ASN A 223 -9.71 9.45 -20.91
C ASN A 223 -9.99 10.63 -19.97
N GLY A 224 -10.96 10.53 -19.06
CA GLY A 224 -11.25 11.51 -18.01
C GLY A 224 -10.52 11.27 -16.69
N VAL A 225 -9.88 10.12 -16.48
CA VAL A 225 -9.18 9.81 -15.23
C VAL A 225 -7.93 10.67 -15.09
N ARG A 226 -7.77 11.34 -13.94
CA ARG A 226 -6.60 12.15 -13.59
C ARG A 226 -6.07 11.70 -12.23
N GLY A 227 -4.75 11.78 -12.06
CA GLY A 227 -4.09 11.54 -10.78
C GLY A 227 -4.17 12.74 -9.84
N GLY A 228 -3.48 12.65 -8.70
CA GLY A 228 -3.28 13.78 -7.81
C GLY A 228 -2.38 14.85 -8.43
N ILE A 229 -2.79 16.12 -8.31
CA ILE A 229 -1.97 17.25 -8.76
C ILE A 229 -0.79 17.43 -7.81
N SER A 230 0.42 17.52 -8.35
CA SER A 230 1.65 17.81 -7.61
C SER A 230 2.37 18.98 -8.28
N GLN A 231 2.28 20.16 -7.68
CA GLN A 231 2.85 21.41 -8.19
C GLN A 231 3.94 21.93 -7.24
N CYS A 232 5.03 22.45 -7.81
CA CYS A 232 6.01 23.25 -7.07
C CYS A 232 6.00 24.68 -7.62
N CYS A 233 5.31 25.59 -6.93
CA CYS A 233 5.13 26.98 -7.38
C CYS A 233 6.35 27.86 -7.03
N ASN A 234 7.03 27.54 -5.93
CA ASN A 234 8.28 28.18 -5.53
C ASN A 234 9.36 27.11 -5.31
N ARG A 235 10.51 27.27 -5.97
CA ARG A 235 11.61 26.29 -5.94
C ARG A 235 12.25 26.16 -4.55
N TYR A 236 12.27 27.24 -3.77
CA TYR A 236 12.92 27.25 -2.48
C TYR A 236 12.35 28.32 -1.54
N ALA A 237 12.10 27.94 -0.30
CA ALA A 237 11.75 28.85 0.78
C ALA A 237 12.35 28.37 2.10
N ILE A 238 12.84 29.30 2.92
CA ILE A 238 13.31 29.04 4.28
C ILE A 238 12.44 29.86 5.23
N ALA A 239 12.00 29.24 6.32
CA ALA A 239 11.36 29.97 7.42
C ALA A 239 12.38 30.85 8.15
N ASN A 240 12.05 32.11 8.39
CA ASN A 240 12.82 33.03 9.22
C ASN A 240 11.88 33.68 10.23
N ASN A 241 11.76 33.10 11.42
CA ASN A 241 10.90 33.65 12.46
C ASN A 241 11.48 33.33 13.84
N LYS A 242 10.99 34.03 14.86
CA LYS A 242 11.48 33.98 16.25
C LYS A 242 11.51 32.60 16.91
N TYR A 243 10.85 31.59 16.32
CA TYR A 243 10.83 30.21 16.84
C TYR A 243 11.96 29.34 16.25
N MET A 244 12.68 29.84 15.23
CA MET A 244 13.79 29.13 14.60
C MET A 244 15.09 29.36 15.35
N SER A 245 15.93 28.33 15.48
CA SER A 245 17.24 28.43 16.16
C SER A 245 18.23 29.36 15.43
N ASN A 246 18.04 29.56 14.13
CA ASN A 246 18.84 30.40 13.24
C ASN A 246 18.12 31.69 12.82
N PHE A 247 17.19 32.20 13.64
CA PHE A 247 16.46 33.44 13.35
C PHE A 247 17.41 34.64 13.19
N ASN A 248 17.26 35.37 12.09
CA ASN A 248 17.98 36.62 11.85
C ASN A 248 16.98 37.80 11.85
N PRO A 249 17.08 38.75 12.81
CA PRO A 249 16.20 39.92 12.87
C PRO A 249 16.42 40.91 11.71
N ASP A 250 17.57 40.84 11.03
CA ASP A 250 17.87 41.70 9.88
C ASP A 250 17.24 41.19 8.57
N ASP A 251 16.80 39.92 8.56
CA ASP A 251 16.15 39.29 7.40
C ASP A 251 14.62 39.38 7.50
N GLU A 252 13.94 39.25 6.36
CA GLU A 252 12.48 39.24 6.26
C GLU A 252 11.85 38.13 7.11
N ILE A 253 10.83 38.46 7.90
CA ILE A 253 10.12 37.48 8.74
C ILE A 253 9.27 36.57 7.84
N LYS A 254 9.59 35.27 7.81
CA LYS A 254 8.94 34.24 7.01
C LYS A 254 8.43 33.08 7.87
N TYR A 255 7.17 32.73 7.68
CA TYR A 255 6.56 31.54 8.23
C TYR A 255 6.26 30.55 7.09
N LEU A 256 6.48 29.27 7.34
CA LEU A 256 6.04 28.19 6.46
C LEU A 256 4.89 27.47 7.15
N MET A 257 3.77 27.34 6.43
CA MET A 257 2.58 26.66 6.94
C MET A 257 2.40 25.34 6.19
N TYR A 258 2.26 24.25 6.94
CA TYR A 258 1.91 22.94 6.39
C TYR A 258 0.43 22.69 6.62
N LEU A 259 -0.31 22.46 5.54
CA LEU A 259 -1.73 22.14 5.56
C LEU A 259 -1.92 20.76 4.93
N ASP A 260 -2.62 19.88 5.64
CA ASP A 260 -2.91 18.53 5.17
C ASP A 260 -4.40 18.23 5.36
N ALA A 261 -5.03 17.71 4.31
CA ALA A 261 -6.44 17.36 4.31
C ALA A 261 -6.63 15.94 4.86
N ASN A 262 -7.16 15.84 6.07
CA ASN A 262 -7.51 14.55 6.68
C ASN A 262 -8.52 13.77 5.80
N ASN A 263 -8.10 12.61 5.30
CA ASN A 263 -8.94 11.69 4.51
C ASN A 263 -9.61 12.35 3.27
N LEU A 264 -8.79 13.02 2.45
CA LEU A 264 -9.24 13.70 1.23
C LEU A 264 -10.12 12.83 0.31
N TYR A 265 -9.66 11.61 -0.01
CA TYR A 265 -10.42 10.70 -0.87
C TYR A 265 -11.69 10.19 -0.19
N GLY A 266 -11.68 9.95 1.12
CA GLY A 266 -12.90 9.58 1.85
C GLY A 266 -13.95 10.69 1.83
N TYR A 267 -13.54 11.95 1.91
CA TYR A 267 -14.44 13.09 1.70
C TYR A 267 -14.99 13.12 0.27
N ALA A 268 -14.15 12.94 -0.75
CA ALA A 268 -14.60 12.88 -2.14
C ALA A 268 -15.57 11.71 -2.39
N MET A 269 -15.30 10.54 -1.81
CA MET A 269 -16.15 9.34 -1.88
C MET A 269 -17.47 9.48 -1.11
N SER A 270 -17.61 10.49 -0.25
CA SER A 270 -18.87 10.79 0.44
C SER A 270 -19.84 11.65 -0.39
N LYS A 271 -19.41 12.11 -1.57
CA LYS A 271 -20.24 12.88 -2.50
C LYS A 271 -21.13 11.96 -3.34
N TYR A 272 -22.11 12.54 -4.03
CA TYR A 272 -22.91 11.83 -5.03
C TYR A 272 -22.00 11.42 -6.19
N LEU A 273 -21.91 10.11 -6.44
CA LEU A 273 -21.02 9.50 -7.42
C LEU A 273 -21.83 8.63 -8.40
N PRO A 274 -21.35 8.48 -9.65
CA PRO A 274 -21.98 7.60 -10.62
C PRO A 274 -21.91 6.13 -10.17
N LEU A 275 -23.05 5.42 -10.22
CA LEU A 275 -23.16 4.03 -9.77
C LEU A 275 -23.73 3.09 -10.83
N LYS A 276 -24.69 3.54 -11.64
CA LYS A 276 -25.45 2.70 -12.58
C LYS A 276 -26.28 3.54 -13.55
N ASP A 277 -27.01 2.85 -14.43
CA ASP A 277 -27.91 3.39 -15.45
C ASP A 277 -27.15 4.27 -16.47
N PHE A 278 -25.97 3.80 -16.88
CA PHE A 278 -25.08 4.52 -17.79
C PHE A 278 -25.63 4.52 -19.22
N VAL A 279 -25.90 5.72 -19.75
CA VAL A 279 -26.40 5.92 -21.11
C VAL A 279 -25.70 7.09 -21.78
N TRP A 280 -25.46 6.98 -23.08
CA TRP A 280 -25.09 8.13 -23.89
C TRP A 280 -26.26 9.10 -23.97
N SER A 281 -25.96 10.39 -23.92
CA SER A 281 -26.95 11.46 -23.97
C SER A 281 -26.57 12.43 -25.07
N ASP A 282 -27.48 12.66 -26.01
CA ASP A 282 -27.33 13.66 -27.08
C ASP A 282 -27.66 15.10 -26.61
N ASN A 283 -27.94 15.27 -25.31
CA ASN A 283 -28.24 16.59 -24.74
C ASN A 283 -27.01 17.49 -24.76
N ASN A 284 -27.08 18.57 -25.53
CA ASN A 284 -26.11 19.65 -25.50
C ASN A 284 -26.44 20.62 -24.35
N LEU A 285 -25.73 20.49 -23.24
CA LEU A 285 -25.88 21.37 -22.07
C LEU A 285 -25.12 22.69 -22.29
N THR A 286 -25.76 23.81 -22.00
CA THR A 286 -25.09 25.12 -21.97
C THR A 286 -24.32 25.31 -20.67
N THR A 287 -23.39 26.28 -20.65
CA THR A 287 -22.70 26.70 -19.42
C THR A 287 -23.68 27.03 -18.27
N GLN A 288 -24.80 27.67 -18.59
CA GLN A 288 -25.82 28.02 -17.60
C GLN A 288 -26.53 26.79 -17.05
N ASP A 289 -26.78 25.78 -17.89
CA ASP A 289 -27.36 24.51 -17.44
C ASP A 289 -26.43 23.83 -16.45
N ILE A 290 -25.12 23.75 -16.76
CA ILE A 290 -24.10 23.15 -15.89
C ILE A 290 -24.02 23.88 -14.53
N LEU A 291 -24.04 25.21 -14.53
CA LEU A 291 -24.00 26.00 -13.29
C LEU A 291 -25.24 25.77 -12.41
N ASN A 292 -26.39 25.46 -13.02
CA ASN A 292 -27.65 25.22 -12.35
C ASN A 292 -27.87 23.77 -11.90
N LEU A 293 -27.04 22.81 -12.35
CA LEU A 293 -27.12 21.42 -11.92
C LEU A 293 -26.91 21.31 -10.40
N SER A 294 -27.72 20.48 -9.74
CA SER A 294 -27.53 20.15 -8.33
C SER A 294 -26.40 19.13 -8.16
N ASP A 295 -25.53 19.36 -7.18
CA ASP A 295 -24.44 18.44 -6.82
C ASP A 295 -24.97 17.19 -6.05
N GLU A 296 -26.27 17.18 -5.74
CA GLU A 296 -27.00 16.12 -5.02
C GLU A 296 -28.11 15.49 -5.90
N SER A 297 -28.02 15.68 -7.22
CA SER A 297 -28.94 15.09 -8.18
C SER A 297 -28.76 13.57 -8.27
N ASP A 298 -29.86 12.84 -8.43
CA ASP A 298 -29.83 11.39 -8.74
C ASP A 298 -29.23 11.10 -10.12
N VAL A 299 -29.20 12.10 -11.01
CA VAL A 299 -28.61 12.02 -12.34
C VAL A 299 -27.43 12.99 -12.42
N GLY A 300 -26.26 12.47 -12.80
CA GLY A 300 -25.04 13.23 -13.05
C GLY A 300 -24.56 13.10 -14.49
N TYR A 301 -23.58 13.93 -14.87
CA TYR A 301 -23.03 13.98 -16.22
C TYR A 301 -21.50 13.88 -16.22
N MET A 302 -20.99 13.04 -17.11
CA MET A 302 -19.61 13.07 -17.57
C MET A 302 -19.61 13.73 -18.95
N LEU A 303 -18.79 14.77 -19.14
CA LEU A 303 -18.86 15.66 -20.28
C LEU A 303 -17.52 15.66 -21.01
N GLU A 304 -17.55 15.73 -22.34
CA GLU A 304 -16.42 16.11 -23.18
C GLU A 304 -16.63 17.55 -23.64
N VAL A 305 -15.67 18.42 -23.34
CA VAL A 305 -15.78 19.86 -23.62
C VAL A 305 -14.46 20.43 -24.13
N ASP A 306 -14.55 21.48 -24.94
CA ASP A 306 -13.41 22.35 -25.22
C ASP A 306 -13.39 23.48 -24.18
N LEU A 307 -12.22 23.75 -23.60
CA LEU A 307 -12.02 24.78 -22.57
C LEU A 307 -11.04 25.82 -23.09
N ASP A 308 -11.50 27.06 -23.22
CA ASP A 308 -10.60 28.19 -23.38
C ASP A 308 -10.07 28.65 -22.01
N TYR A 309 -8.82 29.08 -21.96
CA TYR A 309 -8.20 29.64 -20.75
C TYR A 309 -7.91 31.13 -20.98
N PRO A 310 -8.74 32.04 -20.44
CA PRO A 310 -8.60 33.48 -20.65
C PRO A 310 -7.26 34.04 -20.13
N PRO A 311 -6.53 34.86 -20.93
CA PRO A 311 -5.23 35.42 -20.53
C PRO A 311 -5.26 36.25 -19.25
N ASP A 312 -6.39 36.90 -18.94
CA ASP A 312 -6.60 37.71 -17.73
C ASP A 312 -6.59 36.88 -16.44
N LEU A 313 -6.75 35.55 -16.53
CA LEU A 313 -6.69 34.64 -15.40
C LEU A 313 -5.30 34.05 -15.15
N HIS A 314 -4.33 34.27 -16.05
CA HIS A 314 -3.03 33.61 -16.00
C HIS A 314 -2.25 33.94 -14.73
N ASP A 315 -2.23 35.21 -14.32
CA ASP A 315 -1.54 35.63 -13.11
C ASP A 315 -2.21 35.08 -11.85
N LYS A 316 -3.55 35.04 -11.84
CA LYS A 316 -4.32 34.54 -10.69
C LYS A 316 -4.19 33.02 -10.52
N HIS A 317 -4.09 32.29 -11.63
CA HIS A 317 -4.05 30.83 -11.65
C HIS A 317 -2.63 30.28 -11.87
N SER A 318 -1.58 31.10 -11.85
CA SER A 318 -0.20 30.69 -12.15
C SER A 318 0.29 29.55 -11.25
N ASP A 319 -0.11 29.60 -9.98
CA ASP A 319 0.32 28.63 -8.97
C ASP A 319 -0.50 27.33 -9.03
N PHE A 320 -1.74 27.39 -9.49
CA PHE A 320 -2.60 26.21 -9.57
C PHE A 320 -3.56 26.28 -10.77
N PRO A 321 -3.04 26.12 -12.01
CA PRO A 321 -3.87 26.12 -13.20
C PRO A 321 -4.93 25.02 -13.15
N LEU A 322 -6.12 25.32 -13.64
CA LEU A 322 -7.26 24.40 -13.67
C LEU A 322 -7.12 23.38 -14.81
N ALA A 323 -7.98 22.35 -14.80
CA ALA A 323 -8.07 21.33 -15.84
C ALA A 323 -6.72 20.67 -16.22
N PRO A 324 -6.08 19.92 -15.30
CA PRO A 324 -4.81 19.27 -15.59
C PRO A 324 -4.93 18.18 -16.66
N GLU A 325 -3.86 17.97 -17.42
CA GLU A 325 -3.79 17.01 -18.54
C GLU A 325 -2.62 16.06 -18.40
N ASN A 326 -2.79 14.80 -18.78
CA ASN A 326 -1.69 13.87 -18.93
C ASN A 326 -1.01 14.08 -20.29
N LYS A 327 0.14 14.75 -20.30
CA LYS A 327 0.94 14.94 -21.52
C LYS A 327 2.45 14.93 -21.21
N PRO A 328 3.30 14.56 -22.17
CA PRO A 328 4.74 14.67 -21.97
C PRO A 328 5.15 16.14 -21.78
N PRO A 329 5.88 16.50 -20.71
CA PRO A 329 6.38 17.86 -20.57
C PRO A 329 7.46 18.16 -21.62
N PRO A 330 7.80 19.45 -21.84
CA PRO A 330 8.90 19.83 -22.72
C PRO A 330 10.17 19.05 -22.36
N ASN A 331 10.82 18.46 -23.37
CA ASN A 331 12.03 17.64 -23.23
C ASN A 331 11.85 16.27 -22.55
N SER A 332 10.63 15.77 -22.37
CA SER A 332 10.34 14.42 -21.90
C SER A 332 9.45 13.68 -22.89
N LYS A 333 9.59 12.35 -22.95
CA LYS A 333 8.64 11.46 -23.65
C LYS A 333 7.63 10.82 -22.70
N GLU A 334 7.93 10.80 -21.41
CA GLU A 334 7.07 10.22 -20.39
C GLU A 334 5.91 11.17 -20.06
N PRO A 335 4.65 10.74 -20.19
CA PRO A 335 3.49 11.53 -19.80
C PRO A 335 3.53 11.87 -18.30
N ARG A 336 3.18 13.11 -17.98
CA ARG A 336 2.94 13.55 -16.59
C ARG A 336 1.64 14.33 -16.53
N LEU A 337 1.04 14.37 -15.35
CA LEU A 337 -0.09 15.25 -15.10
C LEU A 337 0.41 16.69 -14.99
N LEU A 338 0.13 17.50 -16.00
CA LEU A 338 0.56 18.90 -16.08
C LEU A 338 -0.62 19.83 -15.84
N THR A 339 -0.40 20.84 -15.02
CA THR A 339 -1.28 22.01 -14.92
C THR A 339 -0.75 23.06 -15.90
N THR A 340 -1.56 23.47 -16.87
CA THR A 340 -1.15 24.43 -17.91
C THR A 340 -2.26 25.43 -18.14
N LEU A 341 -1.88 26.68 -18.38
CA LEU A 341 -2.78 27.79 -18.73
C LEU A 341 -3.15 27.78 -20.23
N GLU A 342 -3.01 26.64 -20.89
CA GLU A 342 -3.33 26.48 -22.31
C GLU A 342 -4.82 26.12 -22.47
N PRO A 343 -5.43 26.40 -23.63
CA PRO A 343 -6.72 25.82 -23.97
C PRO A 343 -6.68 24.29 -23.95
N LYS A 344 -7.84 23.66 -23.74
CA LYS A 344 -8.02 22.21 -23.69
C LYS A 344 -9.04 21.82 -24.74
N THR A 345 -8.81 20.72 -25.45
CA THR A 345 -9.75 20.21 -26.45
C THR A 345 -10.19 18.81 -26.09
N LYS A 346 -11.47 18.50 -26.26
CA LYS A 346 -12.06 17.19 -25.93
C LYS A 346 -11.72 16.74 -24.50
N TYR A 347 -11.81 17.67 -23.56
CA TYR A 347 -11.48 17.43 -22.17
C TYR A 347 -12.64 16.71 -21.48
N VAL A 348 -12.39 15.47 -21.03
CA VAL A 348 -13.39 14.67 -20.31
C VAL A 348 -13.34 14.95 -18.81
N LEU A 349 -14.48 15.31 -18.21
CA LEU A 349 -14.61 15.56 -16.78
C LEU A 349 -16.03 15.38 -16.25
N HIS A 350 -16.15 15.20 -14.93
CA HIS A 350 -17.44 15.25 -14.23
C HIS A 350 -17.98 16.69 -14.17
N TYR A 351 -19.29 16.87 -14.34
CA TYR A 351 -19.92 18.19 -14.39
C TYR A 351 -19.61 19.08 -13.16
N SER A 352 -19.45 18.49 -11.97
CA SER A 352 -19.12 19.24 -10.75
C SER A 352 -17.76 19.94 -10.85
N ASN A 353 -16.79 19.33 -11.54
CA ASN A 353 -15.48 19.93 -11.77
C ASN A 353 -15.58 21.06 -12.81
N LEU A 354 -16.36 20.86 -13.89
CA LEU A 354 -16.61 21.93 -14.85
C LEU A 354 -17.28 23.13 -14.19
N LYS A 355 -18.29 22.89 -13.34
CA LYS A 355 -18.97 23.90 -12.54
C LYS A 355 -18.01 24.64 -11.61
N LEU A 356 -17.02 23.96 -11.03
CA LEU A 356 -15.95 24.61 -10.26
C LEU A 356 -15.10 25.51 -11.14
N TYR A 357 -14.68 25.03 -12.31
CA TYR A 357 -13.83 25.79 -13.23
C TYR A 357 -14.52 27.09 -13.68
N LEU A 358 -15.77 26.99 -14.13
CA LEU A 358 -16.59 28.15 -14.53
C LEU A 358 -16.79 29.18 -13.41
N LYS A 359 -16.80 28.76 -12.14
CA LYS A 359 -16.90 29.68 -11.00
C LYS A 359 -15.60 30.40 -10.68
N LEU A 360 -14.46 29.82 -11.06
CA LEU A 360 -13.13 30.38 -10.79
C LEU A 360 -12.68 31.35 -11.89
N GLY A 361 -13.36 31.33 -13.03
CA GLY A 361 -13.05 32.07 -14.26
C GLY A 361 -12.87 31.08 -15.38
#